data_AF-A0A2T1CE44-F1
#
_entry.id   AF-A0A2T1CE44-F1
#
_cell.length_a   1.000
_cell.length_b   1.000
_cell.length_c   1.000
_cell.angle_alpha   90.00
_cell.angle_beta   90.00
_cell.angle_gamma   90.00
#
_symmetry.space_group_name_H-M   'P 1'
#
loop_
_entity.id
_entity.type
_entity.pdbx_description
1 polymer ?
#
loop_
_entity_poly.entity_id
_entity_poly.type
_entity_poly.pdbx_seq_one_letter_code
_entity_poly.pdbx_strand_id
1 'polypeptide(L)'
;WIGALTAICQIILMWIMGVQFAVLWGVLSFLFNFIPNIGFYIALVPPVLLTLLNQGLGRAVIFGVIYALINLFFENVVSPHYFAEGLDLSVLVTFLAVIIWTWIFGPIGAFMALPLTVMVKKLLLEIFPQTQLVASLLGSGDEEATKQEK
;
A
#
# COMPACT_ATOMS: atom_id res chain seq x y z
N TRP A 1 -5.69 -5.35 9.32
CA TRP A 1 -5.61 -6.83 9.33
C TRP A 1 -4.36 -7.34 8.63
N ILE A 2 -4.06 -6.86 7.42
CA ILE A 2 -2.84 -7.18 6.66
C ILE A 2 -1.56 -7.09 7.50
N GLY A 3 -1.32 -5.97 8.20
CA GLY A 3 -0.10 -5.85 9.01
C GLY A 3 0.02 -6.89 10.11
N ALA A 4 -1.10 -7.33 10.69
CA ALA A 4 -1.10 -8.39 11.69
C ALA A 4 -0.69 -9.73 11.06
N LEU A 5 -1.20 -10.01 9.85
CA LEU A 5 -0.84 -11.21 9.10
C LEU A 5 0.65 -11.21 8.71
N THR A 6 1.16 -10.08 8.22
CA THR A 6 2.59 -9.89 7.92
C THR A 6 3.46 -10.13 9.16
N ALA A 7 3.07 -9.54 10.29
CA ALA A 7 3.79 -9.70 11.55
C ALA A 7 3.78 -11.15 12.05
N ILE A 8 2.64 -11.84 11.97
CA ILE A 8 2.54 -13.26 12.34
C ILE A 8 3.49 -14.12 11.47
N CYS A 9 3.52 -13.90 10.16
CA CYS A 9 4.44 -14.60 9.27
C CYS A 9 5.91 -14.36 9.65
N GLN A 10 6.27 -13.13 10.02
CA GLN A 10 7.63 -12.81 10.45
C GLN A 10 7.98 -13.40 11.81
N ILE A 11 7.03 -13.47 12.75
CA ILE A 11 7.22 -14.16 14.03
C ILE A 11 7.51 -15.64 13.78
N ILE A 12 6.72 -16.29 12.92
CA ILE A 12 6.91 -17.70 12.55
C ILE A 12 8.30 -17.91 11.93
N LEU A 13 8.72 -17.04 11.00
CA LEU A 13 10.05 -17.08 10.41
C LEU A 13 11.15 -16.99 11.48
N MET A 14 11.06 -16.01 12.37
CA MET A 14 12.03 -15.82 13.45
C MET A 14 12.05 -17.02 14.41
N TRP A 15 10.90 -17.64 14.67
CA TRP A 15 10.79 -18.82 15.51
C TRP A 15 11.46 -20.04 14.88
N ILE A 16 11.24 -20.29 13.59
CA ILE A 16 11.88 -21.39 12.84
C ILE A 16 13.39 -21.18 12.75
N MET A 17 13.85 -19.94 12.55
CA MET A 17 15.27 -19.61 12.46
C MET A 17 15.97 -19.45 13.82
N GLY A 18 15.25 -19.61 14.93
CA GLY A 18 15.82 -19.45 16.27
C GLY A 18 16.33 -18.04 16.58
N VAL A 19 15.74 -17.02 15.95
CA VAL A 19 16.07 -15.62 16.23
C VAL A 19 15.45 -15.23 17.57
N GLN A 20 16.27 -14.70 18.47
CA GLN A 20 15.82 -14.30 19.80
C GLN A 20 14.81 -13.14 19.71
N PHE A 21 13.89 -13.08 20.68
CA PHE A 21 12.88 -12.03 20.77
C PHE A 21 11.93 -11.94 19.56
N ALA A 22 11.62 -13.08 18.92
CA ALA A 22 10.71 -13.16 17.77
C ALA A 22 9.39 -12.39 17.96
N VAL A 23 8.76 -12.54 19.14
CA VAL A 23 7.50 -11.87 19.47
C VAL A 23 7.69 -10.34 19.58
N LEU A 24 8.76 -9.89 20.23
CA LEU A 24 9.07 -8.46 20.37
C LEU A 24 9.21 -7.80 18.99
N TRP A 25 10.03 -8.40 18.13
CA TRP A 25 10.29 -7.87 16.79
C TRP A 25 9.07 -7.97 15.88
N GLY A 26 8.25 -9.01 16.02
CA GLY A 26 6.99 -9.13 15.30
C GLY A 26 5.98 -8.06 15.69
N VAL A 27 5.82 -7.79 16.99
CA VAL A 27 4.96 -6.69 17.47
C VAL A 27 5.49 -5.34 16.99
N LEU A 28 6.81 -5.13 17.01
CA LEU A 28 7.41 -3.90 16.50
C LEU A 28 7.18 -3.74 14.99
N SER A 29 7.32 -4.82 14.23
CA SER A 29 7.00 -4.84 12.80
C SER A 29 5.53 -4.54 12.53
N PHE A 30 4.63 -5.09 13.33
CA PHE A 30 3.20 -4.76 13.27
C PHE A 30 2.96 -3.26 13.48
N LEU A 31 3.56 -2.68 14.52
CA LEU A 31 3.43 -1.25 14.83
C LEU A 31 4.06 -0.37 13.74
N PHE A 32 5.16 -0.79 13.15
CA PHE A 32 5.83 -0.03 12.10
C PHE A 32 5.18 -0.20 10.73
N ASN A 33 4.42 -1.27 10.49
CA ASN A 33 3.73 -1.50 9.22
C ASN A 33 2.68 -0.42 8.90
N PHE A 34 2.25 0.38 9.87
CA PHE A 34 1.41 1.56 9.64
C PHE A 34 2.14 2.69 8.91
N ILE A 35 3.47 2.67 8.83
CA ILE A 35 4.29 3.64 8.10
C ILE A 35 4.81 2.96 6.82
N PRO A 36 4.19 3.21 5.66
CA PRO A 36 4.58 2.57 4.40
C PRO A 36 6.05 2.84 4.07
N ASN A 37 6.71 1.83 3.49
CA ASN A 37 8.13 1.82 3.11
C ASN A 37 9.14 1.92 4.28
N ILE A 38 8.92 2.81 5.25
CA ILE A 38 9.87 3.05 6.35
C ILE A 38 9.82 1.92 7.38
N GLY A 39 8.61 1.42 7.68
CA GLY A 39 8.41 0.49 8.78
C GLY A 39 9.14 -0.85 8.61
N PHE A 40 9.23 -1.33 7.37
CA PHE A 40 9.96 -2.54 7.02
C PHE A 40 11.44 -2.43 7.40
N TYR A 41 12.13 -1.36 7.00
CA TYR A 41 13.56 -1.22 7.25
C TYR A 41 13.86 -1.12 8.74
N ILE A 42 13.06 -0.33 9.48
CA ILE A 42 13.24 -0.16 10.93
C ILE A 42 12.99 -1.47 11.68
N ALA A 43 12.00 -2.26 11.24
CA ALA A 43 11.68 -3.55 11.86
C ALA A 43 12.66 -4.67 11.47
N LEU A 44 13.27 -4.62 10.28
CA LEU A 44 14.18 -5.64 9.76
C LEU A 44 15.62 -5.50 10.28
N VAL A 45 16.13 -4.27 10.35
CA VAL A 45 17.56 -4.02 10.61
C VAL A 45 18.04 -4.63 11.93
N PRO A 46 17.36 -4.41 13.08
CA PRO A 46 17.83 -4.97 14.35
C PRO A 46 17.81 -6.51 14.39
N PRO A 47 16.72 -7.22 13.98
CA PRO A 47 16.71 -8.69 13.92
C PRO A 47 17.78 -9.29 13.01
N VAL A 48 18.05 -8.67 11.85
CA VAL A 48 19.12 -9.13 10.93
C VAL A 48 20.47 -9.00 11.61
N LEU A 49 20.74 -7.87 12.27
CA LEU A 49 22.00 -7.65 12.98
C LEU A 49 22.17 -8.63 14.15
N LEU A 50 21.09 -8.92 14.87
CA LEU A 50 21.07 -9.87 15.97
C LEU A 50 21.32 -11.30 15.48
N THR A 51 20.76 -11.66 14.32
CA THR A 51 21.01 -12.94 13.64
C THR A 51 22.44 -13.04 13.13
N LEU A 52 22.98 -11.94 12.59
CA LEU A 52 24.37 -11.85 12.13
C LEU A 52 25.35 -12.10 13.27
N LEU A 53 25.12 -11.47 14.42
CA LEU A 53 26.00 -11.56 15.57
C LEU A 53 25.95 -12.96 16.22
N ASN A 54 24.77 -13.57 16.33
CA ASN A 54 24.60 -14.85 17.01
C ASN A 54 24.80 -16.08 16.13
N GLN A 55 24.47 -16.00 14.85
CA GLN A 55 24.37 -17.16 13.97
C GLN A 55 25.25 -17.06 12.71
N GLY A 56 25.95 -15.94 12.51
CA GLY A 56 26.87 -15.71 11.42
C GLY A 56 26.22 -15.18 10.14
N LEU A 57 27.07 -14.80 9.17
CA LEU A 57 26.67 -14.10 7.95
C LEU A 57 25.69 -14.90 7.08
N GLY A 58 25.93 -16.20 6.90
CA GLY A 58 25.10 -17.04 6.04
C GLY A 58 23.64 -17.08 6.47
N ARG A 59 23.38 -17.27 7.78
CA ARG A 59 22.02 -17.31 8.33
C ARG A 59 21.37 -15.94 8.35
N ALA A 60 22.14 -14.87 8.59
CA ALA A 60 21.62 -13.50 8.54
C ALA A 60 21.15 -13.10 7.13
N VAL A 61 21.90 -13.48 6.10
CA VAL A 61 21.52 -13.23 4.70
C VAL A 61 20.24 -13.99 4.35
N ILE A 62 20.18 -15.30 4.70
CA ILE A 62 18.97 -16.11 4.46
C ILE A 62 17.76 -15.50 5.17
N PHE A 63 17.90 -15.12 6.44
CA PHE A 63 16.85 -14.48 7.21
C PHE A 63 16.38 -13.18 6.55
N GLY A 64 17.31 -12.29 6.20
CA GLY A 64 16.99 -11.02 5.57
C GLY A 64 16.27 -11.18 4.23
N VAL A 65 16.68 -12.13 3.41
CA VAL A 65 16.04 -12.44 2.12
C VAL A 65 14.61 -12.96 2.33
N ILE A 66 14.41 -13.93 3.22
CA ILE A 66 13.06 -14.48 3.47
C ILE A 66 12.15 -13.42 4.08
N TYR A 67 12.65 -12.64 5.03
CA TYR A 67 11.88 -11.56 5.65
C TYR A 67 11.49 -10.50 4.60
N ALA A 68 12.41 -10.13 3.71
CA ALA A 68 12.12 -9.22 2.59
C ALA A 68 11.08 -9.80 1.62
N LEU A 69 11.16 -11.09 1.29
CA LEU A 69 10.18 -11.77 0.43
C LEU A 69 8.78 -11.76 1.06
N ILE A 70 8.67 -12.00 2.37
CA ILE A 70 7.39 -11.89 3.09
C ILE A 70 6.84 -10.47 2.92
N ASN A 71 7.66 -9.44 3.17
CA ASN A 71 7.23 -8.06 3.05
C ASN A 71 6.78 -7.70 1.64
N LEU A 72 7.58 -8.04 0.62
CA LEU A 72 7.24 -7.81 -0.79
C LEU A 72 5.97 -8.54 -1.21
N PHE A 73 5.75 -9.76 -0.72
CA PHE A 73 4.53 -10.50 -1.01
C PHE A 73 3.30 -9.74 -0.48
N PHE A 74 3.34 -9.29 0.77
CA PHE A 74 2.25 -8.51 1.35
C PHE A 74 2.10 -7.14 0.68
N GLU A 75 3.19 -6.45 0.34
CA GLU A 75 3.14 -5.16 -0.35
C GLU A 75 2.54 -5.27 -1.76
N ASN A 76 2.92 -6.29 -2.53
CA ASN A 76 2.44 -6.50 -3.89
C ASN A 76 1.02 -7.09 -3.96
N VAL A 77 0.58 -7.87 -2.97
CA VAL A 77 -0.78 -8.43 -2.92
C VAL A 77 -1.80 -7.40 -2.40
N VAL A 78 -1.37 -6.46 -1.55
CA VAL A 78 -2.25 -5.49 -0.90
C VAL A 78 -2.37 -4.18 -1.67
N SER A 79 -1.30 -3.76 -2.36
CA SER A 79 -1.29 -2.51 -3.12
C SER A 79 -2.28 -2.44 -4.31
N PRO A 80 -2.66 -3.53 -5.02
CA PRO A 80 -3.55 -3.38 -6.17
C PRO A 80 -5.03 -3.29 -5.78
N HIS A 81 -5.45 -3.89 -4.66
CA HIS A 81 -6.87 -4.12 -4.40
C HIS A 81 -7.64 -2.87 -3.95
N TYR A 82 -6.97 -1.83 -3.45
CA TYR A 82 -7.64 -0.60 -3.00
C TYR A 82 -7.58 0.56 -4.00
N PHE A 83 -6.70 0.51 -5.00
CA PHE A 83 -6.41 1.67 -5.84
C PHE A 83 -6.85 1.54 -7.30
N ALA A 84 -7.09 0.32 -7.83
CA ALA A 84 -7.31 0.14 -9.26
C ALA A 84 -8.77 0.00 -9.70
N GLU A 85 -9.68 -0.48 -8.84
CA GLU A 85 -11.05 -0.86 -9.27
C GLU A 85 -12.03 0.31 -9.47
N GLY A 86 -11.60 1.58 -9.40
CA GLY A 86 -12.53 2.72 -9.50
C GLY A 86 -12.01 3.98 -10.19
N LEU A 87 -10.87 3.92 -10.88
CA LEU A 87 -10.26 5.08 -11.53
C LEU A 87 -10.66 5.18 -13.01
N ASP A 88 -11.97 5.31 -13.28
CA ASP A 88 -12.47 5.86 -14.57
C ASP A 88 -12.20 7.39 -14.60
N LEU A 89 -10.92 7.74 -14.61
CA LEU A 89 -10.46 9.12 -14.81
C LEU A 89 -9.80 9.18 -16.19
N SER A 90 -10.34 10.02 -17.06
CA SER A 90 -9.70 10.38 -18.33
C SER A 90 -8.24 10.76 -18.07
N VAL A 91 -7.32 10.29 -18.92
CA VAL A 91 -5.86 10.50 -18.80
C VAL A 91 -5.52 11.98 -18.57
N LEU A 92 -6.31 12.89 -19.16
CA LEU A 92 -6.20 14.33 -18.99
C LEU A 92 -6.51 14.80 -17.56
N VAL A 93 -7.55 14.25 -16.93
CA VAL A 93 -7.93 14.54 -15.54
C VAL A 93 -6.84 14.05 -14.57
N THR A 94 -6.29 12.87 -14.82
CA THR A 94 -5.16 12.32 -14.05
C THR A 94 -3.93 13.21 -14.16
N PHE A 95 -3.61 13.69 -15.37
CA PHE A 95 -2.48 14.58 -15.60
C PHE A 95 -2.65 15.94 -14.90
N LEU A 96 -3.83 16.55 -15.01
CA LEU A 96 -4.16 17.80 -14.33
C LEU A 96 -4.14 17.64 -12.80
N ALA A 97 -4.68 16.54 -12.29
CA ALA A 97 -4.65 16.21 -10.88
C ALA A 97 -3.21 16.17 -10.35
N VAL A 98 -2.31 15.46 -11.03
CA VAL A 98 -0.90 15.38 -10.63
C VAL A 98 -0.29 16.77 -10.57
N ILE A 99 -0.52 17.63 -11.56
CA ILE A 99 0.00 19.00 -11.57
C ILE A 99 -0.53 19.81 -10.38
N ILE A 100 -1.85 19.78 -10.15
CA ILE A 100 -2.50 20.55 -9.07
C ILE A 100 -2.00 20.10 -7.71
N TRP A 101 -2.01 18.79 -7.43
CA TRP A 101 -1.61 18.27 -6.13
C TRP A 101 -0.10 18.37 -5.89
N THR A 102 0.72 18.21 -6.94
CA THR A 102 2.17 18.43 -6.86
C THR A 102 2.50 19.89 -6.56
N TRP A 103 1.74 20.83 -7.10
CA TRP A 103 1.92 22.24 -6.78
C TRP A 103 1.59 22.56 -5.30
N ILE A 104 0.59 21.89 -4.73
CA ILE A 104 0.15 22.12 -3.35
C ILE A 104 1.10 21.45 -2.33
N PHE A 105 1.45 20.18 -2.54
CA PHE A 105 2.17 19.35 -1.56
C PHE A 105 3.59 18.94 -2.01
N GLY A 106 4.08 19.44 -3.15
CA GLY A 106 5.36 19.04 -3.72
C GLY A 106 5.35 17.58 -4.23
N PRO A 107 6.50 16.88 -4.24
CA PRO A 107 6.61 15.51 -4.76
C PRO A 107 5.66 14.49 -4.11
N ILE A 108 5.33 14.71 -2.83
CA ILE A 108 4.38 13.87 -2.08
C ILE A 108 2.96 14.01 -2.65
N GLY A 109 2.61 15.19 -3.18
CA GLY A 109 1.34 15.45 -3.84
C GLY A 109 1.15 14.64 -5.12
N ALA A 110 2.22 14.38 -5.88
CA ALA A 110 2.17 13.53 -7.06
C ALA A 110 1.76 12.10 -6.73
N PHE A 111 2.30 11.55 -5.63
CA PHE A 111 1.98 10.19 -5.15
C PHE A 111 0.51 10.05 -4.71
N MET A 112 -0.04 11.12 -4.11
CA MET A 112 -1.42 11.15 -3.58
C MET A 112 -2.45 11.74 -4.56
N ALA A 113 -2.04 12.17 -5.75
CA ALA A 113 -2.90 12.92 -6.67
C ALA A 113 -4.15 12.13 -7.09
N LEU A 114 -3.98 10.85 -7.40
CA LEU A 114 -5.04 9.94 -7.81
C LEU A 114 -6.11 9.74 -6.71
N PRO A 115 -5.77 9.28 -5.49
CA PRO A 115 -6.77 9.09 -4.44
C PRO A 115 -7.44 10.39 -4.02
N LEU A 116 -6.71 11.51 -3.94
CA LEU A 116 -7.29 12.82 -3.60
C LEU A 116 -8.30 13.28 -4.65
N THR A 117 -8.00 13.09 -5.93
CA THR A 117 -8.90 13.50 -7.03
C THR A 117 -10.18 12.69 -7.02
N VAL A 118 -10.12 11.39 -6.71
CA VAL A 118 -11.32 10.55 -6.55
C VAL A 118 -12.14 11.00 -5.34
N MET A 119 -11.49 11.31 -4.21
CA MET A 119 -12.21 11.82 -3.03
C MET A 119 -12.93 13.13 -3.33
N VAL A 120 -12.25 14.07 -4.02
CA VAL A 120 -12.87 15.34 -4.43
C VAL A 120 -14.03 15.09 -5.42
N LYS A 121 -13.84 14.21 -6.41
CA LYS A 121 -14.91 13.84 -7.36
C LYS A 121 -16.12 13.25 -6.64
N LYS A 122 -15.92 12.31 -5.72
CA LYS A 122 -17.01 11.70 -4.93
C LYS A 122 -17.72 12.72 -4.05
N LEU A 123 -16.97 13.56 -3.34
CA LEU A 123 -17.52 14.61 -2.48
C LEU A 123 -18.35 15.62 -3.29
N LEU A 124 -17.86 16.05 -4.46
CA LEU A 124 -18.60 16.96 -5.34
C LEU A 124 -19.90 16.34 -5.87
N LEU A 125 -19.89 15.04 -6.21
CA LEU A 125 -21.07 14.32 -6.68
C LEU A 125 -22.11 14.09 -5.56
N GLU A 126 -21.66 13.96 -4.31
CA GLU A 126 -22.54 13.84 -3.15
C GLU A 126 -23.19 15.18 -2.78
N ILE A 127 -22.46 16.29 -2.91
CA ILE A 127 -22.96 17.64 -2.61
C ILE A 127 -23.89 18.16 -3.72
N PHE A 128 -23.58 17.88 -4.99
CA PHE A 128 -24.36 18.33 -6.14
C PHE A 128 -24.82 17.14 -6.99
N PRO A 129 -25.92 16.45 -6.63
CA PRO A 129 -26.44 15.33 -7.42
C PRO A 129 -26.86 15.73 -8.85
N GLN A 130 -26.94 17.02 -9.15
CA GLN A 130 -27.36 17.58 -10.44
C GLN A 130 -26.23 17.67 -11.50
N THR A 131 -24.96 17.44 -11.14
CA THR A 131 -23.81 17.45 -12.09
C THR A 131 -23.45 16.07 -12.65
N GLN A 132 -24.24 15.03 -12.38
CA GLN A 132 -24.05 13.68 -12.94
C GLN A 132 -23.96 13.67 -14.48
N LEU A 133 -24.70 14.58 -15.15
CA LEU A 133 -24.66 14.74 -16.62
C LEU A 133 -23.37 15.38 -17.15
N VAL A 134 -22.75 16.28 -16.38
CA VAL A 134 -21.45 16.88 -16.76
C VAL A 134 -20.31 15.89 -16.47
N ALA A 135 -20.48 15.07 -15.43
CA ALA A 135 -19.55 13.99 -15.11
C ALA A 135 -19.56 12.86 -16.16
N SER A 136 -20.72 12.50 -16.72
CA SER A 136 -20.81 11.53 -17.83
C SER A 136 -20.27 12.07 -19.15
N LEU A 137 -20.33 13.38 -19.38
CA LEU A 137 -19.72 14.01 -20.57
C LEU A 137 -18.19 14.17 -20.47
N LEU A 138 -17.65 14.30 -19.26
CA LEU A 138 -16.19 14.31 -19.00
C LEU A 138 -15.61 12.88 -18.84
N GLY A 139 -16.49 11.90 -18.66
CA GLY A 139 -16.21 10.47 -18.65
C GLY A 139 -17.08 9.75 -19.69
N SER A 140 -16.92 10.11 -20.97
CA SER A 140 -17.63 9.41 -22.03
C SER A 140 -16.94 8.09 -22.34
N GLY A 141 -17.48 7.05 -21.73
CA GLY A 141 -17.40 5.65 -22.12
C GLY A 141 -18.68 4.98 -21.63
N ASP A 142 -19.81 5.30 -22.27
CA ASP A 142 -21.07 4.57 -22.09
C ASP A 142 -20.83 3.08 -22.35
N GLU A 143 -21.14 2.23 -21.37
CA GLU A 143 -21.77 0.91 -21.47
C GLU A 143 -21.44 0.10 -20.21
N GLU A 144 -22.33 0.11 -19.20
CA GLU A 144 -22.66 -1.11 -18.46
C GLU A 144 -23.96 -1.01 -17.65
N ALA A 145 -24.91 -0.21 -18.14
CA ALA A 145 -26.30 -0.20 -17.67
C ALA A 145 -27.14 -1.39 -18.23
N THR A 146 -26.54 -2.49 -18.69
CA THR A 146 -27.29 -3.62 -19.31
C THR A 146 -26.73 -5.02 -18.98
N LYS A 147 -26.25 -5.25 -17.75
CA LYS A 147 -26.02 -6.62 -17.26
C LYS A 147 -26.62 -6.91 -15.87
N GLN A 148 -27.74 -6.26 -15.56
CA GLN A 148 -28.67 -6.71 -14.51
C GLN A 148 -29.92 -7.41 -15.07
N GLU A 149 -29.86 -7.93 -16.31
CA GLU A 149 -30.91 -8.81 -16.82
C GLU A 149 -30.30 -10.13 -17.34
N LYS A 150 -29.79 -10.96 -16.42
CA LYS A 150 -29.98 -12.42 -16.37
C LYS A 150 -29.34 -13.06 -15.15
#